data_AF-A0A9W8MQT3-F1
#
_entry.id   AF-A0A9W8MQT3-F1
#
_cell.length_a   1.000
_cell.length_b   1.000
_cell.length_c   1.000
_cell.angle_alpha   90.00
_cell.angle_beta   90.00
_cell.angle_gamma   90.00
#
_symmetry.space_group_name_H-M   'P 1'
#
loop_
_entity.id
_entity.type
_entity.pdbx_description
1 polymer ?
#
loop_
_entity_poly.entity_id
_entity_poly.type
_entity_poly.pdbx_seq_one_letter_code
_entity_poly.pdbx_strand_id
1 'polypeptide(L)'
;MIKNLFIPLLAAACVSAHGFLADVTINGKSYAGNRPRGNNGPSIIQQVSTQDPNYGASNPALTCGPDATSASLVADANPGDTFTFDWRTASLGNWPHNTGPMLTYLASCGSQTCDDFDAGSAKWFKIQQVGRKSPGGPWAQQDISAYTAYSGLGSPAHNPLKILQ
;
A
#
# COMPACT_ATOMS: atom_id res chain seq x y z
N MET A 1 6.10 28.35 52.66
CA MET A 1 5.05 27.92 51.69
C MET A 1 5.70 27.76 50.32
N ILE A 2 6.11 26.54 49.95
CA ILE A 2 6.72 26.27 48.63
C ILE A 2 5.58 25.90 47.68
N LYS A 3 5.31 26.76 46.69
CA LYS A 3 4.37 26.46 45.59
C LYS A 3 5.09 25.56 44.58
N ASN A 4 4.76 24.27 44.60
CA ASN A 4 5.19 23.35 43.55
C ASN A 4 4.48 23.73 42.25
N LEU A 5 5.24 24.31 41.32
CA LEU A 5 4.81 24.55 39.95
C LEU A 5 4.90 23.23 39.18
N PHE A 6 3.76 22.55 39.01
CA PHE A 6 3.67 21.42 38.08
C PHE A 6 3.72 21.96 36.65
N ILE A 7 4.84 21.78 35.96
CA ILE A 7 4.98 22.03 34.53
C ILE A 7 4.50 20.76 33.80
N PRO A 8 3.37 20.79 33.06
CA PRO A 8 2.98 19.66 32.25
C PRO A 8 3.94 19.57 31.05
N LEU A 9 4.72 18.50 30.99
CA LEU A 9 5.53 18.17 29.83
C LEU A 9 4.59 17.78 28.68
N LEU A 10 4.28 18.73 27.81
CA LEU A 10 3.56 18.48 26.56
C LEU A 10 4.47 17.65 25.64
N ALA A 11 4.45 16.34 25.78
CA ALA A 11 5.02 15.44 24.79
C ALA A 11 4.14 15.53 23.53
N ALA A 12 4.60 16.25 22.50
CA ALA A 12 3.97 16.22 21.20
C ALA A 12 4.08 14.78 20.66
N ALA A 13 2.98 14.03 20.75
CA ALA A 13 2.89 12.74 20.10
C ALA A 13 2.94 12.97 18.58
N CYS A 14 4.09 12.72 17.97
CA CYS A 14 4.20 12.63 16.52
C CYS A 14 3.43 11.40 16.06
N VAL A 15 2.13 11.56 15.78
CA VAL A 15 1.33 10.53 15.13
C VAL A 15 1.75 10.49 13.65
N SER A 16 2.64 9.55 13.32
CA SER A 16 2.92 9.21 11.92
C SER A 16 1.77 8.35 11.41
N ALA A 17 0.70 9.02 10.95
CA ALA A 17 -0.54 8.39 10.52
C ALA A 17 -0.57 8.14 9.01
N HIS A 18 0.50 7.61 8.42
CA HIS A 18 0.63 7.43 6.98
C HIS A 18 1.37 6.14 6.64
N GLY A 19 1.31 5.69 5.39
CA GLY A 19 1.99 4.46 4.98
C GLY A 19 2.20 4.31 3.49
N PHE A 20 2.89 3.24 3.12
CA PHE A 20 3.29 2.89 1.76
C PHE A 20 3.31 1.37 1.58
N LEU A 21 3.43 0.91 0.34
CA LEU A 21 3.59 -0.51 0.02
C LEU A 21 5.04 -0.92 0.21
N ALA A 22 5.32 -1.70 1.25
CA ALA A 22 6.66 -2.09 1.66
C ALA A 22 7.14 -3.39 1.00
N ASP A 23 6.23 -4.31 0.71
CA ASP A 23 6.54 -5.57 0.01
C ASP A 23 5.37 -6.03 -0.85
N VAL A 24 5.69 -6.67 -1.97
CA VAL A 24 4.75 -7.49 -2.73
C VAL A 24 5.30 -8.91 -2.77
N THR A 25 4.47 -9.89 -2.40
CA THR A 25 4.79 -11.29 -2.58
C THR A 25 3.96 -11.88 -3.71
N ILE A 26 4.61 -12.45 -4.73
CA ILE A 26 4.00 -13.08 -5.90
C ILE A 26 4.33 -14.56 -5.86
N ASN A 27 3.32 -15.41 -5.75
CA ASN A 27 3.46 -16.87 -5.69
C ASN A 27 4.55 -17.33 -4.69
N GLY A 28 4.57 -16.70 -3.51
CA GLY A 28 5.52 -17.01 -2.43
C GLY A 28 6.90 -16.34 -2.54
N LYS A 29 7.21 -15.63 -3.64
CA LYS A 29 8.43 -14.83 -3.78
C LYS A 29 8.18 -13.38 -3.38
N SER A 30 8.90 -12.90 -2.36
CA SER A 30 8.81 -11.54 -1.82
C SER A 30 9.71 -10.58 -2.59
N TYR A 31 9.20 -9.36 -2.78
CA TYR A 31 9.85 -8.26 -3.47
C TYR A 31 9.70 -6.99 -2.63
N ALA A 32 10.78 -6.63 -1.94
CA ALA A 32 10.81 -5.45 -1.08
C ALA A 32 10.81 -4.17 -1.92
N GLY A 33 10.03 -3.19 -1.47
CA GLY A 33 10.01 -1.83 -1.99
C GLY A 33 11.00 -0.93 -1.27
N ASN A 34 11.25 0.21 -1.89
CA ASN A 34 12.06 1.27 -1.30
C ASN A 34 11.23 2.11 -0.33
N ARG A 35 11.86 2.60 0.74
CA ARG A 35 11.18 3.50 1.69
C ARG A 35 10.98 4.88 1.06
N PRO A 36 9.85 5.56 1.34
CA PRO A 36 9.70 6.97 0.98
C PRO A 36 10.80 7.81 1.63
N ARG A 37 11.39 8.74 0.88
CA ARG A 37 12.55 9.59 1.30
C ARG A 37 13.81 8.81 1.70
N GLY A 38 13.88 7.52 1.39
CA GLY A 38 15.06 6.69 1.63
C GLY A 38 16.01 6.63 0.44
N ASN A 39 17.04 5.79 0.54
CA ASN A 39 17.87 5.45 -0.61
C ASN A 39 17.09 4.49 -1.53
N ASN A 40 17.17 4.74 -2.83
CA ASN A 40 16.51 3.91 -3.83
C ASN A 40 17.45 2.78 -4.25
N GLY A 41 17.02 1.53 -4.01
CA GLY A 41 17.62 0.33 -4.59
C GLY A 41 16.77 -0.23 -5.73
N PRO A 42 17.27 -1.27 -6.43
CA PRO A 42 16.47 -1.96 -7.43
C PRO A 42 15.20 -2.57 -6.84
N SER A 43 14.04 -2.34 -7.48
CA SER A 43 12.73 -2.76 -6.98
C SER A 43 11.73 -2.92 -8.13
N ILE A 44 10.73 -3.79 -7.94
CA ILE A 44 9.56 -3.90 -8.85
C ILE A 44 8.45 -2.91 -8.49
N ILE A 45 8.48 -2.39 -7.27
CA ILE A 45 7.54 -1.38 -6.76
C ILE A 45 8.12 -0.02 -7.11
N GLN A 46 7.30 0.83 -7.75
CA GLN A 46 7.68 2.21 -8.06
C GLN A 46 7.99 2.99 -6.78
N GLN A 47 9.06 3.78 -6.82
CA GLN A 47 9.40 4.69 -5.72
C GLN A 47 8.31 5.75 -5.58
N VAL A 48 8.02 6.18 -4.35
CA VAL A 48 7.21 7.38 -4.07
C VAL A 48 7.99 8.34 -3.17
N SER A 49 7.79 9.65 -3.30
CA SER A 49 8.53 10.65 -2.51
C SER A 49 8.08 10.74 -1.05
N THR A 50 6.82 10.39 -0.76
CA THR A 50 6.25 10.45 0.59
C THR A 50 5.19 9.36 0.80
N GLN A 51 4.91 9.07 2.07
CA GLN A 51 3.81 8.21 2.51
C GLN A 51 2.49 8.98 2.71
N ASP A 52 2.53 10.31 2.59
CA ASP A 52 1.37 11.17 2.84
C ASP A 52 0.24 10.90 1.83
N PRO A 53 -1.03 11.06 2.24
CA PRO A 53 -2.18 10.78 1.39
C PRO A 53 -2.30 11.78 0.25
N ASN A 54 -2.79 11.28 -0.88
CA ASN A 54 -3.15 12.10 -2.03
C ASN A 54 -4.61 12.55 -1.90
N TYR A 55 -4.83 13.87 -1.81
CA TYR A 55 -6.17 14.45 -1.70
C TYR A 55 -6.74 14.81 -3.08
N GLY A 56 -8.06 14.60 -3.24
CA GLY A 56 -8.83 14.99 -4.43
C GLY A 56 -8.81 13.94 -5.53
N ALA A 57 -9.98 13.63 -6.10
CA ALA A 57 -10.15 12.57 -7.11
C ALA A 57 -9.46 12.86 -8.46
N SER A 58 -9.11 14.12 -8.72
CA SER A 58 -8.38 14.54 -9.93
C SER A 58 -6.87 14.70 -9.72
N ASN A 59 -6.36 14.27 -8.56
CA ASN A 59 -4.94 14.40 -8.26
C ASN A 59 -4.13 13.38 -9.09
N PRO A 60 -3.13 13.82 -9.88
CA PRO A 60 -2.35 12.92 -10.74
C PRO A 60 -1.56 11.88 -9.94
N ALA A 61 -1.22 12.16 -8.67
CA ALA A 61 -0.55 11.21 -7.79
C ALA A 61 -1.43 10.00 -7.40
N LEU A 62 -2.73 9.98 -7.72
CA LEU A 62 -3.59 8.82 -7.50
C LEU A 62 -3.24 7.61 -8.38
N THR A 63 -2.54 7.82 -9.51
CA THR A 63 -2.18 6.76 -10.43
C THR A 63 -1.13 5.81 -9.84
N CYS A 64 -0.01 6.35 -9.35
CA CYS A 64 1.11 5.54 -8.84
C CYS A 64 1.72 6.06 -7.52
N GLY A 65 1.19 7.15 -6.96
CA GLY A 65 1.74 7.81 -5.77
C GLY A 65 2.44 9.15 -6.09
N PRO A 66 2.82 9.91 -5.05
CA PRO A 66 3.46 11.21 -5.20
C PRO A 66 4.88 11.07 -5.75
N ASP A 67 5.19 11.84 -6.80
CA ASP A 67 6.47 11.85 -7.53
C ASP A 67 6.97 10.44 -7.89
N ALA A 68 6.05 9.58 -8.32
CA ALA A 68 6.38 8.20 -8.62
C ALA A 68 7.40 8.10 -9.76
N THR A 69 8.43 7.27 -9.58
CA THR A 69 9.41 6.98 -10.64
C THR A 69 9.30 5.54 -11.10
N SER A 70 9.62 5.27 -12.37
CA SER A 70 9.66 3.92 -12.94
C SER A 70 10.41 2.95 -12.03
N ALA A 71 9.83 1.76 -11.86
CA ALA A 71 10.49 0.64 -11.21
C ALA A 71 11.65 0.16 -12.10
N SER A 72 12.75 -0.25 -11.47
CA SER A 72 13.94 -0.67 -12.22
C SER A 72 13.97 -2.18 -12.50
N LEU A 73 13.00 -2.93 -11.99
CA LEU A 73 12.87 -4.37 -12.16
C LEU A 73 11.43 -4.70 -12.55
N VAL A 74 11.27 -5.82 -13.25
CA VAL A 74 9.96 -6.41 -13.57
C VAL A 74 9.91 -7.80 -12.95
N ALA A 75 8.80 -8.14 -12.29
CA ALA A 75 8.55 -9.48 -11.79
C ALA A 75 7.65 -10.26 -12.74
N ASP A 76 7.98 -11.53 -12.94
CA ASP A 76 7.09 -12.47 -13.59
C ASP A 76 5.92 -12.83 -12.67
N ALA A 77 4.74 -12.93 -13.27
CA ALA A 77 3.53 -13.44 -12.64
C ALA A 77 2.70 -14.18 -13.67
N ASN A 78 2.22 -15.36 -13.30
CA ASN A 78 1.34 -16.16 -14.13
C ASN A 78 -0.13 -15.85 -13.83
N PRO A 79 -1.01 -16.10 -14.81
CA PRO A 79 -2.42 -16.16 -14.52
C PRO A 79 -2.72 -17.19 -13.40
N GLY A 80 -3.42 -16.76 -12.37
CA GLY A 80 -3.78 -17.55 -11.19
C GLY A 80 -2.82 -17.38 -10.01
N ASP A 81 -1.69 -16.69 -10.18
CA ASP A 81 -0.74 -16.46 -9.09
C ASP A 81 -1.35 -15.57 -8.01
N THR A 82 -0.95 -15.86 -6.77
CA THR A 82 -1.36 -15.09 -5.60
C THR A 82 -0.41 -13.94 -5.32
N PHE A 83 -1.01 -12.75 -5.21
CA PHE A 83 -0.38 -11.52 -4.80
C PHE A 83 -0.74 -11.24 -3.35
N THR A 84 0.26 -10.91 -2.54
CA THR A 84 0.10 -10.40 -1.18
C THR A 84 0.80 -9.05 -1.10
N PHE A 85 0.14 -8.07 -0.49
CA PHE A 85 0.63 -6.71 -0.35
C PHE A 85 0.88 -6.41 1.12
N ASP A 86 2.10 -6.02 1.47
CA ASP A 86 2.46 -5.60 2.82
C ASP A 86 2.53 -4.07 2.92
N TRP A 87 1.59 -3.48 3.66
CA TRP A 87 1.47 -2.02 3.83
C TRP A 87 2.00 -1.60 5.19
N ARG A 88 2.89 -0.61 5.22
CA ARG A 88 3.61 -0.19 6.44
C ARG A 88 3.73 1.32 6.54
N THR A 89 4.07 1.82 7.73
CA THR A 89 4.63 3.17 7.87
C THR A 89 6.06 3.21 7.33
N ALA A 90 6.62 4.38 7.05
CA ALA A 90 8.02 4.56 6.62
C ALA A 90 9.05 4.09 7.66
N SER A 91 8.65 4.00 8.94
CA SER A 91 9.43 3.37 10.01
C SER A 91 9.28 1.84 10.05
N LEU A 92 8.59 1.25 9.08
CA LEU A 92 8.19 -0.16 8.98
C LEU A 92 7.26 -0.64 10.11
N GLY A 93 6.52 0.29 10.71
CA GLY A 93 5.43 -0.01 11.63
C GLY A 93 4.15 -0.41 10.89
N ASN A 94 3.10 -0.70 11.66
CA ASN A 94 1.79 -1.05 11.13
C ASN A 94 1.13 0.08 10.36
N TRP A 95 0.33 -0.29 9.35
CA TRP A 95 -0.60 0.64 8.74
C TRP A 95 -1.51 1.30 9.81
N PRO A 96 -1.58 2.63 9.89
CA PRO A 96 -2.19 3.29 11.06
C PRO A 96 -3.71 3.49 10.96
N HIS A 97 -4.33 3.21 9.80
CA HIS A 97 -5.77 3.45 9.58
C HIS A 97 -6.56 2.16 9.50
N ASN A 98 -7.80 2.18 10.00
CA ASN A 98 -8.67 1.01 10.04
C ASN A 98 -9.97 1.18 9.25
N THR A 99 -10.09 2.26 8.47
CA THR A 99 -11.35 2.69 7.87
C THR A 99 -11.12 3.17 6.44
N GLY A 100 -11.64 2.41 5.49
CA GLY A 100 -11.54 2.72 4.07
C GLY A 100 -11.63 1.46 3.21
N PRO A 101 -12.07 1.61 1.95
CA PRO A 101 -12.00 0.51 0.99
C PRO A 101 -10.54 0.23 0.61
N MET A 102 -10.27 -1.01 0.21
CA MET A 102 -9.03 -1.39 -0.46
C MET A 102 -9.37 -1.86 -1.87
N LEU A 103 -8.69 -1.30 -2.86
CA LEU A 103 -8.94 -1.52 -4.27
C LEU A 103 -7.63 -1.91 -4.95
N THR A 104 -7.69 -2.88 -5.87
CA THR A 104 -6.53 -3.28 -6.66
C THR A 104 -6.90 -3.24 -8.14
N TYR A 105 -6.01 -2.63 -8.92
CA TYR A 105 -6.17 -2.44 -10.36
C TYR A 105 -4.96 -3.00 -11.08
N LEU A 106 -5.16 -3.34 -12.35
CA LEU A 106 -4.09 -3.61 -13.30
C LEU A 106 -4.29 -2.76 -14.55
N ALA A 107 -3.22 -2.62 -15.32
CA ALA A 107 -3.25 -2.11 -16.67
C ALA A 107 -2.25 -2.91 -17.52
N SER A 108 -2.55 -3.06 -18.80
CA SER A 108 -1.59 -3.63 -19.74
C SER A 108 -0.59 -2.57 -20.19
N CYS A 109 0.70 -2.93 -20.18
CA CYS A 109 1.76 -2.12 -20.77
C CYS A 109 1.78 -2.24 -22.32
N GLY A 110 0.87 -3.02 -22.91
CA GLY A 110 0.82 -3.24 -24.36
C GLY A 110 1.98 -4.10 -24.84
N SER A 111 2.67 -3.64 -25.88
CA SER A 111 3.81 -4.36 -26.50
C SER A 111 5.18 -3.93 -25.98
N GLN A 112 5.24 -2.98 -25.05
CA GLN A 112 6.48 -2.51 -24.43
C GLN A 112 6.68 -3.12 -23.05
N THR A 113 7.88 -2.99 -22.50
CA THR A 113 8.16 -3.39 -21.12
C THR A 113 7.58 -2.35 -20.15
N CYS A 114 7.17 -2.81 -18.96
CA CYS A 114 6.45 -1.98 -18.00
C CYS A 114 7.33 -0.96 -17.26
N ASP A 115 8.66 -1.10 -17.32
CA ASP A 115 9.63 -0.13 -16.82
C ASP A 115 9.66 1.16 -17.68
N ASP A 116 9.28 1.07 -18.96
CA ASP A 116 9.18 2.20 -19.89
C ASP A 116 7.73 2.70 -20.08
N PHE A 117 6.76 2.13 -19.37
CA PHE A 117 5.33 2.42 -19.58
C PHE A 117 4.83 3.66 -18.81
N ASP A 118 4.18 4.59 -19.53
CA ASP A 118 3.51 5.74 -18.91
C ASP A 118 2.16 5.32 -18.30
N ALA A 119 2.18 5.10 -16.98
CA ALA A 119 1.00 4.77 -16.19
C ALA A 119 -0.10 5.85 -16.20
N GLY A 120 0.23 7.12 -16.50
CA GLY A 120 -0.74 8.21 -16.61
C GLY A 120 -1.70 8.07 -17.80
N SER A 121 -1.27 7.38 -18.85
CA SER A 121 -2.07 7.09 -20.05
C SER A 121 -2.84 5.76 -19.98
N ALA A 122 -2.60 4.99 -18.92
CA ALA A 122 -3.01 3.60 -18.81
C ALA A 122 -4.53 3.41 -18.80
N LYS A 123 -4.96 2.26 -19.33
CA LYS A 123 -6.36 1.80 -19.26
C LYS A 123 -6.51 0.84 -18.08
N TRP A 124 -6.76 1.42 -16.92
CA TRP A 124 -6.92 0.69 -15.68
C TRP A 124 -8.22 -0.11 -15.65
N PHE A 125 -8.13 -1.37 -15.20
CA PHE A 125 -9.28 -2.18 -14.85
C PHE A 125 -9.12 -2.72 -13.43
N LYS A 126 -10.23 -2.81 -12.71
CA LYS A 126 -10.25 -3.27 -11.32
C LYS A 126 -10.22 -4.80 -11.28
N ILE A 127 -9.33 -5.36 -10.46
CA ILE A 127 -9.25 -6.81 -10.23
C ILE A 127 -9.74 -7.21 -8.84
N GLN A 128 -9.78 -6.28 -7.89
CA GLN A 128 -10.27 -6.54 -6.53
C GLN A 128 -10.86 -5.27 -5.91
N GLN A 129 -11.88 -5.46 -5.08
CA GLN A 129 -12.30 -4.49 -4.08
C GLN A 129 -12.75 -5.18 -2.80
N VAL A 130 -12.44 -4.57 -1.66
CA VAL A 130 -12.99 -4.96 -0.36
C VAL A 130 -13.36 -3.70 0.43
N GLY A 131 -14.49 -3.75 1.12
CA GLY A 131 -15.01 -2.66 1.93
C GLY A 131 -15.23 -3.10 3.38
N ARG A 132 -16.45 -2.87 3.89
CA ARG A 132 -16.85 -3.39 5.21
C ARG A 132 -17.04 -4.91 5.18
N LYS A 133 -16.67 -5.57 6.28
CA LYS A 133 -16.82 -7.02 6.47
C LYS A 133 -18.28 -7.44 6.67
N SER A 134 -19.11 -6.52 7.12
CA SER A 134 -20.57 -6.67 7.26
C SER A 134 -21.26 -5.30 7.26
N PRO A 135 -22.58 -5.22 7.01
CA PRO A 135 -23.32 -3.97 7.15
C PRO A 135 -23.15 -3.37 8.55
N GLY A 136 -22.67 -2.12 8.63
CA GLY A 136 -22.36 -1.44 9.90
C GLY A 136 -21.12 -1.96 10.65
N GLY A 137 -20.48 -3.03 10.17
CA GLY A 137 -19.29 -3.62 10.77
C GLY A 137 -17.97 -2.94 10.38
N PRO A 138 -16.85 -3.47 10.89
CA PRO A 138 -15.52 -2.94 10.60
C PRO A 138 -15.14 -3.05 9.12
N TRP A 139 -14.24 -2.17 8.68
CA TRP A 139 -13.61 -2.26 7.36
C TRP A 139 -12.57 -3.38 7.35
N ALA A 140 -12.37 -4.01 6.19
CA ALA A 140 -11.28 -4.97 6.00
C ALA A 140 -9.90 -4.33 6.23
N GLN A 141 -9.75 -3.02 6.01
CA GLN A 141 -8.52 -2.28 6.31
C GLN A 141 -8.10 -2.36 7.79
N GLN A 142 -9.03 -2.64 8.71
CA GLN A 142 -8.67 -2.87 10.12
C GLN A 142 -7.67 -4.04 10.27
N ASP A 143 -7.76 -5.06 9.41
CA ASP A 143 -6.94 -6.28 9.55
C ASP A 143 -5.47 -6.04 9.19
N ILE A 144 -5.20 -5.08 8.30
CA ILE A 144 -3.82 -4.65 7.99
C ILE A 144 -3.24 -3.71 9.07
N SER A 145 -4.10 -3.03 9.84
CA SER A 145 -3.64 -2.12 10.91
C SER A 145 -3.13 -2.83 12.17
N ALA A 146 -3.45 -4.12 12.31
CA ALA A 146 -3.23 -4.88 13.55
C ALA A 146 -1.97 -5.78 13.57
N TYR A 147 -1.05 -5.67 12.61
CA TYR A 147 0.08 -6.62 12.41
C TYR A 147 -0.39 -8.07 12.23
N THR A 148 -1.43 -8.28 11.43
CA THR A 148 -1.56 -9.57 10.75
C THR A 148 -1.05 -9.35 9.35
N ALA A 149 0.10 -9.95 9.01
CA ALA A 149 0.44 -10.16 7.61
C ALA A 149 -0.83 -10.66 6.94
N TYR A 150 -1.31 -9.95 5.91
CA TYR A 150 -2.52 -10.31 5.18
C TYR A 150 -2.21 -11.57 4.36
N SER A 151 -2.08 -12.68 5.06
CA SER A 151 -2.15 -14.01 4.54
C SER A 151 -3.64 -14.27 4.40
N GLY A 152 -4.12 -14.27 3.15
CA GLY A 152 -5.47 -14.72 2.89
C GLY A 152 -5.60 -16.13 3.45
N LEU A 153 -6.35 -16.28 4.55
CA LEU A 153 -7.18 -17.42 4.99
C LEU A 153 -7.45 -17.31 6.51
N GLY A 154 -8.70 -17.02 6.91
CA GLY A 154 -9.12 -17.25 8.30
C GLY A 154 -10.37 -16.50 8.80
N SER A 155 -10.98 -15.62 8.00
CA SER A 155 -12.29 -15.04 8.31
C SER A 155 -13.04 -14.83 6.99
N PRO A 156 -14.38 -14.85 6.97
CA PRO A 156 -15.20 -15.15 5.78
C PRO A 156 -15.15 -14.11 4.63
N ALA A 157 -14.20 -13.18 4.63
CA ALA A 157 -13.88 -12.28 3.52
C ALA A 157 -12.72 -12.82 2.64
N HIS A 158 -12.66 -14.15 2.47
CA HIS A 158 -11.68 -14.86 1.68
C HIS A 158 -11.67 -14.40 0.21
N ASN A 159 -10.50 -14.03 -0.32
CA ASN A 159 -9.98 -14.62 -1.56
C ASN A 159 -8.50 -14.25 -1.76
N PRO A 160 -7.57 -15.23 -1.84
CA PRO A 160 -6.26 -14.97 -2.42
C PRO A 160 -6.45 -14.45 -3.84
N LEU A 161 -5.71 -13.40 -4.21
CA LEU A 161 -5.68 -12.92 -5.59
C LEU A 161 -5.33 -14.09 -6.51
N LYS A 162 -6.13 -14.30 -7.55
CA LYS A 162 -5.80 -15.15 -8.69
C LYS A 162 -6.00 -14.25 -9.89
N ILE A 163 -4.92 -13.65 -10.39
CA ILE A 163 -5.00 -12.77 -11.55
C ILE A 163 -5.26 -13.66 -12.76
N LEU A 164 -6.43 -13.67 -13.39
CA LEU A 164 -6.58 -14.28 -14.72
C LEU A 164 -6.30 -13.18 -15.75
N GLN A 165 -5.38 -13.43 -16.69
CA GLN A 165 -5.17 -12.55 -17.85
C GLN A 165 -6.44 -12.45 -18.69
#